data_AF-A0A7V0XNA9-F1
#
_entry.id   AF-A0A7V0XNA9-F1
#
_cell.length_a   1.000
_cell.length_b   1.000
_cell.length_c   1.000
_cell.angle_alpha   90.00
_cell.angle_beta   90.00
_cell.angle_gamma   90.00
#
_symmetry.space_group_name_H-M   'P 1'
#
loop_
_entity.id
_entity.type
_entity.pdbx_description
1 polymer ?
#
loop_
_entity_poly.entity_id
_entity_poly.type
_entity_poly.pdbx_seq_one_letter_code
_entity_poly.pdbx_strand_id
1 'polypeptide(L)'
;MFEGKKGYVRKINKAVKFFSNYDTHLLHSRPLLYKKIEEFDLKISQAPPELAELLWEAHVLLNGFFNGTPFVKLFECTRGVSWGKQVQITKIPAPNPKVKTK
;
A
#
# COMPACT_ATOMS: atom_id res chain seq x y z
N MET A 1 -4.73 18.19 7.01
CA MET A 1 -6.10 17.64 6.91
C MET A 1 -7.12 18.47 7.66
N PHE A 2 -6.83 18.78 8.93
CA PHE A 2 -7.81 19.39 9.83
C PHE A 2 -7.39 20.75 10.40
N GLU A 3 -6.26 21.28 9.94
CA GLU A 3 -5.77 22.59 10.34
C GLU A 3 -6.83 23.67 10.05
N GLY A 4 -7.08 24.55 11.02
CA GLY A 4 -8.10 25.61 10.91
C GLY A 4 -9.57 25.18 10.98
N LYS A 5 -9.90 23.87 11.01
CA LYS A 5 -11.30 23.40 11.07
C LYS A 5 -11.82 23.39 12.52
N LYS A 6 -12.97 24.02 12.81
CA LYS A 6 -13.59 23.95 14.17
C LYS A 6 -13.98 22.51 14.54
N GLY A 7 -13.74 22.12 15.79
CA GLY A 7 -14.12 20.80 16.34
C GLY A 7 -13.26 19.62 15.85
N TYR A 8 -12.11 19.89 15.23
CA TYR A 8 -11.22 18.89 14.66
C TYR A 8 -10.70 17.84 15.65
N VAL A 9 -10.44 18.22 16.91
CA VAL A 9 -9.94 17.32 17.96
C VAL A 9 -10.86 16.10 18.13
N ARG A 10 -12.18 16.30 18.09
CA ARG A 10 -13.14 15.19 18.22
C ARG A 10 -13.10 14.24 17.02
N LYS A 11 -12.88 14.78 15.81
CA LYS A 11 -12.74 13.98 14.58
C LYS A 11 -11.43 13.20 14.60
N ILE A 12 -10.33 13.83 15.01
CA ILE A 12 -9.02 13.18 15.18
C ILE A 12 -9.15 12.04 16.19
N ASN A 13 -9.70 12.30 17.38
CA ASN A 13 -9.86 11.26 18.41
C ASN A 13 -10.74 10.10 17.94
N LYS A 14 -11.77 10.37 17.13
CA LYS A 14 -12.60 9.33 16.53
C LYS A 14 -11.81 8.48 15.52
N ALA A 15 -11.01 9.13 14.68
CA ALA A 15 -10.14 8.43 13.73
C ALA A 15 -9.08 7.61 14.47
N VAL A 16 -8.35 8.21 15.41
CA VAL A 16 -7.33 7.53 16.21
C VAL A 16 -7.92 6.35 16.95
N LYS A 17 -9.08 6.49 17.62
CA LYS A 17 -9.75 5.39 18.32
C LYS A 17 -10.18 4.25 17.39
N PHE A 18 -10.59 4.59 16.16
CA PHE A 18 -10.93 3.58 15.16
C PHE A 18 -9.67 2.86 14.67
N PHE A 19 -8.62 3.59 14.32
CA PHE A 19 -7.39 3.00 13.79
C PHE A 19 -6.53 2.30 14.85
N SER A 20 -6.68 2.64 16.13
CA SER A 20 -5.96 1.98 17.23
C SER A 20 -6.54 0.62 17.61
N ASN A 21 -7.80 0.33 17.25
CA ASN A 21 -8.40 -0.98 17.53
C ASN A 21 -8.15 -1.95 16.35
N TYR A 22 -6.93 -2.46 16.32
CA TYR A 22 -6.43 -3.31 15.26
C TYR A 22 -7.19 -4.63 15.13
N ASP A 23 -7.54 -5.28 16.25
CA ASP A 23 -8.15 -6.61 16.23
C ASP A 23 -9.59 -6.58 15.69
N THR A 24 -10.37 -5.57 16.06
CA THR A 24 -11.76 -5.46 15.61
C THR A 24 -11.87 -5.00 14.17
N HIS A 25 -10.93 -4.17 13.70
CA HIS A 25 -10.97 -3.59 12.36
C HIS A 25 -10.04 -4.28 11.35
N LEU A 26 -9.21 -5.23 11.81
CA LEU A 26 -8.30 -6.06 11.00
C LEU A 26 -7.43 -5.24 10.04
N LEU A 27 -7.00 -4.05 10.48
CA LEU A 27 -6.34 -3.04 9.65
C LEU A 27 -4.97 -3.46 9.14
N HIS A 28 -4.34 -4.43 9.80
CA HIS A 28 -3.08 -5.05 9.38
C HIS A 28 -3.27 -6.02 8.21
N SER A 29 -4.49 -6.51 7.94
CA SER A 29 -4.76 -7.50 6.87
C SER A 29 -5.70 -7.05 5.77
N ARG A 30 -6.36 -5.89 5.93
CA ARG A 30 -7.39 -5.42 4.99
C ARG A 30 -7.05 -4.05 4.40
N PRO A 31 -7.15 -3.89 3.07
CA PRO A 31 -7.07 -2.57 2.44
C PRO A 31 -8.15 -1.64 2.99
N LEU A 32 -7.76 -0.40 3.31
CA LEU A 32 -8.72 0.64 3.66
C LEU A 32 -9.50 1.07 2.41
N LEU A 33 -10.80 0.83 2.41
CA LEU A 33 -11.68 1.23 1.32
C LEU A 33 -11.74 2.76 1.22
N TYR A 34 -11.73 3.27 -0.01
CA TYR A 34 -11.80 4.70 -0.29
C TYR A 34 -12.96 5.40 0.44
N LYS A 35 -14.15 4.77 0.48
CA LYS A 35 -15.31 5.27 1.23
C LYS A 35 -15.01 5.51 2.72
N LYS A 36 -14.25 4.62 3.36
CA LYS A 36 -13.85 4.78 4.77
C LYS A 36 -12.84 5.89 4.97
N ILE A 37 -11.93 6.06 4.02
CA ILE A 37 -10.96 7.17 4.03
C ILE A 37 -11.69 8.52 3.93
N GLU A 38 -12.71 8.60 3.07
CA GLU A 38 -13.57 9.79 2.95
C GLU A 38 -14.40 10.07 4.21
N GLU A 39 -14.95 9.03 4.85
CA GLU A 39 -15.68 9.18 6.13
C GLU A 39 -14.82 9.82 7.23
N PHE A 40 -13.51 9.56 7.21
CA PHE A 40 -12.55 10.16 8.13
C PHE A 40 -11.96 11.47 7.61
N ASP A 41 -12.34 11.97 6.43
CA ASP A 41 -11.83 13.20 5.81
C ASP A 41 -10.29 13.22 5.68
N LEU A 42 -9.71 12.05 5.35
CA LEU A 42 -8.28 11.83 5.17
C LEU A 42 -7.89 11.96 3.69
N LYS A 43 -7.85 13.18 3.16
CA LYS A 43 -7.55 13.48 1.75
C LYS A 43 -6.20 14.12 1.54
N ILE A 44 -5.22 13.42 0.94
CA ILE A 44 -3.81 13.89 0.83
C ILE A 44 -3.68 15.34 0.36
N SER A 45 -4.54 15.79 -0.56
CA SER A 45 -4.61 17.19 -1.03
C SER A 45 -4.87 18.25 0.04
N GLN A 46 -5.39 17.87 1.21
CA GLN A 46 -5.64 18.74 2.36
C GLN A 46 -4.54 18.60 3.43
N ALA A 47 -3.51 17.78 3.21
CA ALA A 47 -2.38 17.67 4.12
C ALA A 47 -1.53 18.95 4.07
N PRO A 48 -0.97 19.41 5.21
CA PRO A 48 0.06 20.43 5.20
C PRO A 48 1.23 20.00 4.31
N PRO A 49 2.00 20.94 3.74
CA PRO A 49 3.08 20.63 2.79
C PRO A 49 4.05 19.56 3.31
N GLU A 50 4.54 19.70 4.54
CA GLU A 50 5.47 18.73 5.16
C GLU A 50 4.89 17.31 5.25
N LEU A 51 3.62 17.19 5.66
CA LEU A 51 2.96 15.89 5.76
C LEU A 51 2.67 15.29 4.38
N ALA A 52 2.32 16.13 3.40
CA ALA A 52 2.07 15.68 2.04
C ALA A 52 3.34 15.10 1.39
N GLU A 53 4.50 15.73 1.60
CA GLU A 53 5.79 15.23 1.11
C GLU A 53 6.15 13.88 1.75
N LEU A 54 6.00 13.74 3.07
CA LEU A 54 6.25 12.47 3.76
C LEU A 54 5.32 11.34 3.28
N LEU A 55 4.04 11.64 3.06
CA LEU A 55 3.08 10.66 2.52
C LEU A 55 3.43 10.27 1.08
N TRP A 56 3.91 11.22 0.28
CA TRP A 56 4.37 10.96 -1.08
C TRP A 56 5.63 10.09 -1.10
N GLU A 57 6.61 10.40 -0.25
CA GLU A 57 7.83 9.60 -0.11
C GLU A 57 7.49 8.17 0.32
N ALA A 58 6.62 8.00 1.32
CA ALA A 58 6.15 6.68 1.74
C ALA A 58 5.44 5.93 0.60
N HIS A 59 4.64 6.62 -0.22
CA HIS A 59 4.00 6.03 -1.39
C HIS A 59 5.01 5.55 -2.44
N VAL A 60 6.04 6.36 -2.72
CA VAL A 60 7.13 6.00 -3.64
C VAL A 60 7.92 4.82 -3.11
N LEU A 61 8.26 4.82 -1.82
CA LEU A 61 8.98 3.72 -1.17
C LEU A 61 8.18 2.42 -1.21
N LEU A 62 6.89 2.47 -0.88
CA LEU A 62 6.02 1.28 -0.93
C LEU A 62 5.89 0.76 -2.35
N ASN A 63 5.62 1.62 -3.34
CA ASN A 63 5.49 1.19 -4.72
C ASN A 63 6.82 0.74 -5.34
N GLY A 64 7.92 1.42 -5.03
CA GLY A 64 9.25 1.02 -5.48
C GLY A 64 9.68 -0.31 -4.88
N PHE A 65 9.48 -0.48 -3.57
CA PHE A 65 9.79 -1.73 -2.87
C PHE A 65 8.93 -2.89 -3.39
N PHE A 66 7.61 -2.72 -3.53
CA PHE A 66 6.70 -3.79 -3.93
C PHE A 66 6.58 -4.05 -5.43
N ASN A 67 6.87 -3.06 -6.28
CA ASN A 67 6.77 -3.22 -7.74
C ASN A 67 8.14 -3.30 -8.44
N GLY A 68 9.18 -2.71 -7.85
CA GLY A 68 10.52 -2.66 -8.44
C GLY A 68 11.41 -3.87 -8.13
N THR A 69 11.14 -4.60 -7.05
CA THR A 69 11.97 -5.76 -6.66
C THR A 69 11.33 -7.08 -7.12
N PRO A 70 12.10 -7.96 -7.79
CA PRO A 70 11.65 -9.32 -8.07
C PRO A 70 11.71 -10.13 -6.76
N PHE A 71 10.54 -10.38 -6.19
CA PHE A 71 10.29 -11.24 -5.04
C PHE A 71 10.88 -10.77 -3.69
N VAL A 72 10.00 -10.27 -2.81
CA VAL A 72 10.28 -10.18 -1.37
C VAL A 72 9.17 -10.93 -0.63
N LYS A 73 9.54 -12.04 0.02
CA LYS A 73 8.65 -12.73 0.97
C LYS A 73 8.63 -11.91 2.25
N LEU A 74 7.52 -11.23 2.52
CA LEU A 74 7.40 -10.34 3.67
C LEU A 74 7.12 -11.08 4.97
N PHE A 75 6.33 -12.15 4.87
CA PHE A 75 5.85 -12.90 6.01
C PHE A 75 5.46 -14.32 5.59
N GLU A 76 5.74 -15.29 6.46
CA GLU A 76 5.27 -16.67 6.36
C GLU A 76 4.83 -17.13 7.75
N CYS A 77 3.61 -17.66 7.86
CA CYS A 77 3.19 -18.31 9.10
C CYS A 77 3.38 -19.84 9.02
N THR A 78 3.37 -20.49 10.18
CA THR A 78 3.51 -21.96 10.33
C THR A 78 2.43 -22.78 9.63
N ARG A 79 1.36 -22.14 9.13
CA ARG A 79 0.27 -22.77 8.36
C ARG A 79 0.45 -22.63 6.84
N GLY A 80 1.61 -22.17 6.38
CA GLY A 80 1.93 -22.03 4.95
C GLY A 80 1.30 -20.82 4.26
N VAL A 81 0.75 -19.86 5.02
CA VAL A 81 0.27 -18.60 4.44
C VAL A 81 1.46 -17.65 4.29
N SER A 82 1.80 -17.31 3.05
CA SER A 82 2.86 -16.35 2.74
C SER A 82 2.30 -15.06 2.14
N TRP A 83 2.78 -13.92 2.61
CA TRP A 83 2.56 -12.63 1.96
C TRP A 83 3.74 -12.31 1.07
N GLY A 84 3.54 -12.43 -0.25
CA GLY A 84 4.53 -12.14 -1.26
C GLY A 84 3.89 -12.15 -2.65
N LYS A 85 4.41 -11.33 -3.56
CA LYS A 85 4.00 -11.31 -4.97
C LYS A 85 4.92 -12.26 -5.75
N GLN A 86 4.42 -13.42 -6.15
CA GLN A 86 5.17 -14.32 -7.03
C GLN A 86 5.08 -13.81 -8.47
N VAL A 87 6.16 -13.21 -8.98
CA VAL A 87 6.30 -12.91 -10.40
C VAL A 87 6.92 -14.15 -11.05
N GLN A 88 6.13 -14.90 -11.82
CA GLN A 88 6.68 -15.91 -12.70
C GLN A 88 7.37 -15.20 -13.86
N ILE A 89 8.71 -15.16 -13.83
CA ILE A 89 9.48 -14.74 -14.99
C ILE A 89 9.41 -15.88 -15.99
N THR A 90 8.43 -15.84 -16.89
CA THR A 90 8.36 -16.77 -18.01
C THR A 90 9.57 -16.50 -18.89
N LYS A 91 10.57 -17.39 -18.87
CA LYS A 91 11.67 -17.35 -19.83
C LYS A 91 11.08 -17.60 -21.21
N ILE A 92 10.85 -16.54 -21.98
CA ILE A 92 10.45 -16.67 -23.38
C ILE A 92 11.65 -17.29 -24.11
N PRO A 93 11.53 -18.48 -24.70
CA PRO A 93 12.63 -19.09 -25.44
C PRO A 93 13.04 -18.17 -26.59
N ALA A 94 14.35 -18.01 -26.80
CA ALA A 94 14.88 -17.18 -27.86
C ALA A 94 14.32 -17.67 -29.23
N PRO A 95 13.98 -16.75 -30.15
CA PRO A 95 13.46 -17.13 -31.45
C PRO A 95 14.50 -18.01 -32.17
N ASN A 96 14.07 -19.19 -32.60
CA ASN A 96 14.91 -20.15 -33.32
C ASN A 96 15.48 -19.46 -34.57
N PRO A 97 16.82 -19.50 -34.78
CA PRO A 97 17.40 -18.95 -35.99
C PRO A 97 16.81 -19.71 -37.20
N LYS A 98 16.19 -18.96 -38.11
CA LYS A 98 15.64 -19.52 -39.36
C LYS A 98 16.80 -20.18 -40.12
N VAL A 99 16.77 -21.51 -40.21
CA VAL A 99 17.69 -22.28 -41.06
C VAL A 99 17.45 -21.82 -42.50
N LYS A 100 18.42 -21.14 -43.10
CA LYS A 100 18.40 -20.85 -44.54
C LYS A 100 18.71 -22.17 -45.26
N THR A 101 17.70 -22.80 -45.86
CA THR A 101 17.87 -23.86 -46.84
C THR A 101 18.58 -23.27 -48.07
N LYS A 102 19.67 -23.92 -48.48
CA LYS A 102 20.42 -23.63 -49.71
C LYS A 102 19.64 -24.09 -50.94
#